data_AF-A0A0F8UNX9-F1
#
_entry.id   AF-A0A0F8UNX9-F1
#
_cell.length_a   1.000
_cell.length_b   1.000
_cell.length_c   1.000
_cell.angle_alpha   90.00
_cell.angle_beta   90.00
_cell.angle_gamma   90.00
#
_symmetry.space_group_name_H-M   'P 1'
#
loop_
_entity.id
_entity.type
_entity.pdbx_description
1 polymer ?
#
loop_
_entity_poly.entity_id
_entity_poly.type
_entity_poly.pdbx_seq_one_letter_code
_entity_poly.pdbx_strand_id
1 'polypeptide(L)'
;MSPSTANQPPPHSQGLNVIALISGGKDSLYSILHCIRNGHRVVALANLHPPTRVSSSSSSSSTTTVSASAARLVSHEGNGKIVRGGNEEEEEEEEEEEEEEDIDSFMYQTIGWGVIPLYEEALRIPLYRAPIQGGAVDTARVYRDNRSVDPDAGADAQDETESLVPLLKNIMRAHPEANAVSAGAILSTYQRTRIENVAGRLGLVPLAWLWMYPILPRSVVSTEAGGLGVGGKGDEQTQTGLLEDMAAVGCEARIIKVASGALDEGFLWGDVAEKESGLRRRILKGMGRFAEEGEDIRGAVL
;
A
#
# COMPACT_ATOMS: atom_id res chain seq x y z
N MET A 1 30.56 42.40 -35.10
CA MET A 1 29.99 41.09 -35.49
C MET A 1 30.11 40.19 -34.27
N SER A 2 29.03 40.10 -33.49
CA SER A 2 28.96 39.26 -32.29
C SER A 2 28.47 37.88 -32.70
N PRO A 3 29.07 36.77 -32.23
CA PRO A 3 28.64 35.44 -32.63
C PRO A 3 27.26 35.10 -32.04
N SER A 4 26.46 34.46 -32.89
CA SER A 4 25.08 34.01 -32.67
C SER A 4 24.96 33.04 -31.49
N THR A 5 24.15 33.41 -30.50
CA THR A 5 23.66 32.54 -29.42
C THR A 5 22.58 31.61 -29.97
N ALA A 6 22.97 30.48 -30.56
CA ALA A 6 22.03 29.44 -30.97
C ALA A 6 22.66 28.05 -30.84
N ASN A 7 22.96 27.63 -29.60
CA ASN A 7 22.94 26.22 -29.20
C ASN A 7 23.11 26.09 -27.67
N GLN A 8 22.13 26.54 -26.88
CA GLN A 8 22.03 26.06 -25.50
C GLN A 8 21.06 24.88 -25.49
N PRO A 9 21.43 23.73 -24.91
CA PRO A 9 20.48 22.63 -24.69
C PRO A 9 19.30 23.16 -23.84
N PRO A 10 18.09 22.61 -24.01
CA PRO A 10 16.95 23.01 -23.19
C PRO A 10 17.32 22.88 -21.71
N PRO A 11 16.88 23.81 -20.84
CA PRO A 11 17.17 23.73 -19.42
C PRO A 11 16.73 22.34 -18.93
N HIS A 12 17.66 21.58 -18.34
CA HIS A 12 17.32 20.33 -17.67
C HIS A 12 16.16 20.63 -16.73
N SER A 13 15.00 19.98 -16.93
CA SER A 13 13.91 20.06 -15.97
C SER A 13 14.49 19.68 -14.63
N GLN A 14 14.53 20.62 -13.68
CA GLN A 14 14.97 20.33 -12.33
C GLN A 14 14.14 19.15 -11.82
N GLY A 15 14.81 18.15 -11.22
CA GLY A 15 14.13 16.99 -10.67
C GLY A 15 13.04 17.39 -9.69
N LEU A 16 11.92 16.66 -9.69
CA LEU A 16 10.82 16.89 -8.75
C LEU A 16 11.20 16.45 -7.34
N ASN A 17 10.55 17.04 -6.33
CA ASN A 17 10.61 16.61 -4.94
C ASN A 17 9.33 15.85 -4.62
N VAL A 18 9.47 14.53 -4.48
CA VAL A 18 8.38 13.57 -4.57
C VAL A 18 7.99 13.06 -3.19
N ILE A 19 6.69 13.04 -2.91
CA ILE A 19 6.09 12.24 -1.85
C ILE A 19 5.76 10.87 -2.44
N ALA A 20 6.36 9.79 -1.94
CA ALA A 20 6.09 8.44 -2.42
C ALA A 20 4.98 7.79 -1.60
N LEU A 21 3.87 7.42 -2.24
CA LEU A 21 2.83 6.61 -1.62
C LEU A 21 3.32 5.17 -1.53
N ILE A 22 3.40 4.63 -0.32
CA ILE A 22 3.86 3.27 -0.05
C ILE A 22 2.78 2.41 0.59
N SER A 23 2.74 1.15 0.19
CA SER A 23 1.75 0.16 0.62
C SER A 23 2.35 -1.03 1.37
N GLY A 24 3.68 -1.16 1.42
CA GLY A 24 4.34 -2.41 1.84
C GLY A 24 4.46 -3.45 0.71
N GLY A 25 3.82 -3.21 -0.43
CA GLY A 25 3.91 -4.06 -1.62
C GLY A 25 5.06 -3.68 -2.55
N LYS A 26 5.48 -4.64 -3.38
CA LYS A 26 6.59 -4.53 -4.36
C LYS A 26 6.46 -3.32 -5.29
N ASP A 27 5.24 -3.00 -5.73
CA ASP A 27 5.00 -1.99 -6.77
C ASP A 27 5.27 -0.58 -6.27
N SER A 28 4.91 -0.30 -5.02
CA SER A 28 5.12 1.01 -4.43
C SER A 28 6.62 1.31 -4.22
N LEU A 29 7.41 0.31 -3.83
CA LEU A 29 8.86 0.43 -3.73
C LEU A 29 9.53 0.50 -5.11
N TYR A 30 9.07 -0.29 -6.07
CA TYR A 30 9.59 -0.23 -7.44
C TYR A 30 9.31 1.14 -8.09
N SER A 31 8.17 1.76 -7.80
CA SER A 31 7.86 3.13 -8.21
C SER A 31 8.86 4.17 -7.67
N ILE A 32 9.44 3.97 -6.48
CA ILE A 32 10.50 4.85 -5.93
C ILE A 32 11.77 4.76 -6.80
N LEU A 33 12.13 3.56 -7.25
CA LEU A 33 13.27 3.38 -8.15
C LEU A 33 13.08 4.14 -9.47
N HIS A 34 11.86 4.17 -10.01
CA HIS A 34 11.56 4.98 -11.19
C HIS A 34 11.70 6.48 -10.93
N CYS A 35 11.27 7.00 -9.76
CA CYS A 35 11.50 8.39 -9.38
C CYS A 35 12.99 8.73 -9.38
N ILE A 36 13.81 7.90 -8.72
CA ILE A 36 15.27 8.11 -8.62
C ILE A 36 15.92 8.02 -10.00
N ARG A 37 15.55 7.01 -10.81
CA ARG A 37 16.12 6.78 -12.14
C ARG A 37 15.87 7.94 -13.11
N ASN A 38 14.74 8.64 -12.95
CA ASN A 38 14.36 9.83 -13.72
C ASN A 38 14.85 11.14 -13.08
N GLY A 39 15.74 11.07 -12.09
CA GLY A 39 16.40 12.25 -11.50
C GLY A 39 15.52 13.04 -10.53
N HIS A 40 14.44 12.44 -10.01
CA HIS A 40 13.63 13.03 -8.95
C HIS A 40 14.16 12.64 -7.56
N ARG A 41 13.91 13.49 -6.57
CA ARG A 41 14.28 13.24 -5.17
C ARG A 41 13.04 12.85 -4.39
N VAL A 42 13.03 11.68 -3.75
CA VAL A 42 11.96 11.31 -2.82
C VAL A 42 12.25 11.97 -1.47
N VAL A 43 11.35 12.83 -1.02
CA VAL A 43 11.52 13.63 0.21
C VAL A 43 10.75 13.08 1.40
N ALA A 44 9.69 12.31 1.15
CA ALA A 44 8.86 11.69 2.17
C ALA A 44 8.19 10.41 1.66
N LEU A 45 7.94 9.48 2.58
CA LEU A 45 7.09 8.31 2.39
C LEU A 45 5.73 8.61 3.02
N ALA A 46 4.65 8.24 2.34
CA ALA A 46 3.28 8.41 2.81
C ALA A 46 2.57 7.06 2.81
N ASN A 47 1.94 6.70 3.92
CA ASN A 47 1.16 5.47 4.05
C ASN A 47 -0.17 5.75 4.74
N LEU A 48 -1.25 5.17 4.19
CA LEU A 48 -2.52 5.05 4.88
C LEU A 48 -2.67 3.62 5.40
N HIS A 49 -3.16 3.47 6.63
CA HIS A 49 -3.30 2.17 7.31
C HIS A 49 -4.69 1.99 7.91
N PRO A 50 -5.12 0.76 8.22
CA PRO A 50 -6.37 0.53 8.94
C PRO A 50 -6.44 1.34 10.26
N PRO A 51 -7.58 1.96 10.62
CA PRO A 51 -7.82 2.51 11.94
C PRO A 51 -7.68 1.44 13.04
N THR A 52 -6.94 1.77 14.09
CA THR A 52 -6.90 0.96 15.32
C THR A 52 -8.25 1.06 16.02
N ARG A 53 -9.00 -0.04 16.16
CA ARG A 53 -10.21 -0.05 16.98
C ARG A 53 -9.78 0.08 18.43
N VAL A 54 -10.09 1.21 19.06
CA VAL A 54 -9.95 1.31 20.52
C VAL A 54 -11.13 0.52 21.09
N SER A 55 -10.87 -0.65 21.69
CA SER A 55 -11.90 -1.34 22.44
C SER A 55 -12.38 -0.41 23.55
N SER A 56 -13.62 0.08 23.40
CA SER A 56 -14.27 0.81 24.48
C SER A 56 -14.63 -0.22 25.54
N SER A 57 -13.68 -0.59 26.40
CA SER A 57 -14.00 -1.24 27.66
C SER A 57 -14.89 -0.26 28.42
N SER A 58 -16.20 -0.51 28.39
CA SER A 58 -17.20 0.28 29.08
C SER A 58 -16.99 0.15 30.58
N SER A 59 -16.13 1.00 31.16
CA SER A 59 -16.13 1.21 32.60
C SER A 59 -17.37 2.03 32.93
N SER A 60 -18.47 1.34 33.23
CA SER A 60 -19.64 1.90 33.87
C SER A 60 -19.26 2.40 35.26
N SER A 61 -18.78 3.64 35.35
CA SER A 61 -18.53 4.32 36.63
C SER A 61 -19.85 4.82 37.21
N SER A 62 -20.57 3.92 37.90
CA SER A 62 -21.59 4.31 38.87
C SER A 62 -20.91 4.95 40.08
N THR A 63 -21.17 6.25 40.26
CA THR A 63 -20.73 7.04 41.40
C THR A 63 -21.52 6.61 42.64
N THR A 64 -20.87 6.11 43.70
CA THR A 64 -21.35 6.29 45.08
C THR A 64 -20.16 6.31 46.05
N THR A 65 -20.07 7.44 46.74
CA THR A 65 -19.23 7.81 47.88
C THR A 65 -19.30 6.84 49.07
N VAL A 66 -18.19 6.50 49.74
CA VAL A 66 -17.74 7.09 51.03
C VAL A 66 -16.48 6.42 51.62
N SER A 67 -15.59 7.29 52.10
CA SER A 67 -14.72 7.22 53.29
C SER A 67 -13.64 6.14 53.49
N ALA A 68 -12.46 6.69 53.79
CA ALA A 68 -11.25 6.06 54.30
C ALA A 68 -11.38 5.52 55.74
N SER A 69 -10.66 4.44 56.03
CA SER A 69 -9.96 4.27 57.32
C SER A 69 -8.97 3.10 57.26
N ALA A 70 -7.80 3.35 57.85
CA ALA A 70 -6.65 2.47 57.94
C ALA A 70 -6.82 1.31 58.96
N ALA A 71 -5.99 0.27 58.79
CA ALA A 71 -5.09 -0.31 59.79
C ALA A 71 -5.12 -1.86 59.95
N ARG A 72 -3.89 -2.42 59.86
CA ARG A 72 -3.26 -3.45 60.73
C ARG A 72 -3.75 -4.92 60.72
N LEU A 73 -2.86 -5.78 60.18
CA LEU A 73 -2.07 -6.86 60.84
C LEU A 73 -2.68 -7.75 61.96
N VAL A 74 -2.70 -9.06 61.65
CA VAL A 74 -2.35 -10.27 62.44
C VAL A 74 -3.31 -10.79 63.54
N SER A 75 -3.85 -12.02 63.38
CA SER A 75 -3.48 -13.25 64.17
C SER A 75 -4.49 -14.43 64.05
N HIS A 76 -3.91 -15.63 63.83
CA HIS A 76 -4.17 -16.97 64.36
C HIS A 76 -5.56 -17.64 64.56
N GLU A 77 -5.62 -18.86 63.98
CA GLU A 77 -6.12 -20.17 64.48
C GLU A 77 -7.63 -20.45 64.70
N GLY A 78 -8.10 -21.52 64.04
CA GLY A 78 -9.40 -22.15 64.30
C GLY A 78 -9.73 -23.31 63.35
N ASN A 79 -9.41 -24.52 63.79
CA ASN A 79 -9.60 -25.83 63.17
C ASN A 79 -11.06 -26.12 62.75
N GLY A 80 -11.29 -26.74 61.58
CA GLY A 80 -12.63 -27.16 61.13
C GLY A 80 -12.65 -27.96 59.82
N LYS A 81 -12.56 -29.29 59.94
CA LYS A 81 -12.55 -30.29 58.85
C LYS A 81 -13.97 -30.63 58.38
N ILE A 82 -14.39 -30.27 57.15
CA ILE A 82 -15.53 -30.92 56.44
C ILE A 82 -15.30 -30.95 54.90
N VAL A 83 -14.89 -32.13 54.41
CA VAL A 83 -15.41 -32.94 53.28
C VAL A 83 -15.93 -32.27 51.97
N ARG A 84 -15.25 -32.66 50.87
CA ARG A 84 -15.67 -32.88 49.45
C ARG A 84 -16.14 -31.71 48.57
N GLY A 85 -15.42 -31.57 47.46
CA GLY A 85 -16.01 -31.76 46.13
C GLY A 85 -15.82 -30.64 45.12
N GLY A 86 -15.01 -30.91 44.08
CA GLY A 86 -15.30 -30.50 42.69
C GLY A 86 -14.74 -29.15 42.21
N ASN A 87 -14.19 -29.21 41.00
CA ASN A 87 -13.83 -28.13 40.06
C ASN A 87 -12.56 -27.34 40.35
N GLU A 88 -11.44 -27.91 39.88
CA GLU A 88 -10.38 -27.13 39.24
C GLU A 88 -10.95 -26.65 37.89
N GLU A 89 -11.44 -25.41 37.86
CA GLU A 89 -11.63 -24.68 36.61
C GLU A 89 -10.25 -24.11 36.28
N GLU A 90 -9.53 -24.80 35.39
CA GLU A 90 -8.40 -24.22 34.68
C GLU A 90 -8.96 -23.07 33.84
N GLU A 91 -8.71 -21.83 34.28
CA GLU A 91 -8.91 -20.64 33.45
C GLU A 91 -7.89 -20.73 32.31
N GLU A 92 -8.29 -21.34 31.20
CA GLU A 92 -7.63 -21.16 29.91
C GLU A 92 -7.85 -19.68 29.56
N GLU A 93 -6.83 -18.85 29.80
CA GLU A 93 -6.69 -17.54 29.16
C GLU A 93 -6.57 -17.82 27.65
N GLU A 94 -7.71 -17.89 26.97
CA GLU A 94 -7.77 -17.71 25.53
C GLU A 94 -7.25 -16.30 25.25
N GLU A 95 -5.96 -16.19 24.95
CA GLU A 95 -5.44 -15.06 24.20
C GLU A 95 -6.17 -15.09 22.85
N GLU A 96 -7.34 -14.46 22.79
CA GLU A 96 -7.94 -14.04 21.54
C GLU A 96 -6.88 -13.16 20.86
N GLU A 97 -6.06 -13.74 19.99
CA GLU A 97 -5.34 -12.98 18.98
C GLU A 97 -6.43 -12.19 18.27
N GLU A 98 -6.54 -10.89 18.58
CA GLU A 98 -7.42 -9.98 17.85
C GLU A 98 -6.98 -10.05 16.40
N GLU A 99 -7.62 -10.92 15.60
CA GLU A 99 -7.55 -10.91 14.16
C GLU A 99 -8.04 -9.52 13.76
N GLU A 100 -7.11 -8.57 13.59
CA GLU A 100 -7.41 -7.23 13.12
C GLU A 100 -8.13 -7.38 11.78
N GLU A 101 -9.47 -7.34 11.82
CA GLU A 101 -10.32 -7.51 10.64
C GLU A 101 -9.84 -6.53 9.56
N ASP A 102 -9.25 -7.09 8.51
CA ASP A 102 -8.79 -6.33 7.35
C ASP A 102 -9.96 -5.53 6.80
N ILE A 103 -9.81 -4.20 6.77
CA ILE A 103 -10.80 -3.36 6.10
C ILE A 103 -10.74 -3.65 4.61
N ASP A 104 -11.89 -3.98 4.02
CA ASP A 104 -12.07 -4.16 2.58
C ASP A 104 -11.98 -2.79 1.86
N SER A 105 -10.76 -2.30 1.68
CA SER A 105 -10.46 -1.10 0.89
C SER A 105 -10.11 -1.50 -0.56
N PHE A 106 -10.81 -0.91 -1.53
CA PHE A 106 -10.45 -1.05 -2.95
C PHE A 106 -9.29 -0.12 -3.34
N MET A 107 -9.09 0.96 -2.57
CA MET A 107 -8.07 1.96 -2.85
C MET A 107 -6.72 1.61 -2.23
N TYR A 108 -6.68 1.17 -0.97
CA TYR A 108 -5.44 1.03 -0.20
C TYR A 108 -5.17 -0.41 0.23
N GLN A 109 -3.90 -0.81 0.14
CA GLN A 109 -3.46 -2.10 0.67
C GLN A 109 -3.47 -2.04 2.20
N THR A 110 -4.22 -2.96 2.81
CA THR A 110 -4.26 -3.13 4.27
C THR A 110 -3.29 -4.23 4.73
N ILE A 111 -3.02 -5.24 3.90
CA ILE A 111 -2.17 -6.37 4.29
C ILE A 111 -0.70 -5.97 4.47
N GLY A 112 -0.06 -6.50 5.52
CA GLY A 112 1.38 -6.35 5.74
C GLY A 112 1.77 -4.93 6.15
N TRP A 113 0.80 -4.10 6.52
CA TRP A 113 1.03 -2.70 6.91
C TRP A 113 2.00 -2.55 8.10
N GLY A 114 2.08 -3.56 8.97
CA GLY A 114 2.98 -3.60 10.13
C GLY A 114 4.47 -3.55 9.78
N VAL A 115 4.87 -3.92 8.55
CA VAL A 115 6.28 -3.85 8.11
C VAL A 115 6.70 -2.43 7.71
N ILE A 116 5.74 -1.57 7.38
CA ILE A 116 6.00 -0.25 6.78
C ILE A 116 6.86 0.67 7.64
N PRO A 117 6.74 0.72 8.99
CA PRO A 117 7.66 1.49 9.83
C PRO A 117 9.15 1.17 9.59
N LEU A 118 9.49 -0.07 9.22
CA LEU A 118 10.87 -0.46 8.94
C LEU A 118 11.43 0.19 7.65
N TYR A 119 10.57 0.66 6.75
CA TYR A 119 11.01 1.31 5.51
C TYR A 119 11.62 2.67 5.75
N GLU A 120 11.20 3.40 6.79
CA GLU A 120 11.83 4.66 7.18
C GLU A 120 13.31 4.45 7.50
N GLU A 121 13.61 3.43 8.30
CA GLU A 121 14.98 3.09 8.69
C GLU A 121 15.80 2.55 7.51
N ALA A 122 15.21 1.67 6.70
CA ALA A 122 15.87 1.04 5.57
C ALA A 122 16.18 2.03 4.43
N LEU A 123 15.23 2.91 4.11
CA LEU A 123 15.35 3.87 3.01
C LEU A 123 15.98 5.19 3.45
N ARG A 124 15.98 5.49 4.76
CA ARG A 124 16.40 6.79 5.32
C ARG A 124 15.61 7.96 4.74
N ILE A 125 14.31 7.74 4.53
CA ILE A 125 13.35 8.74 4.05
C ILE A 125 12.25 8.88 5.11
N PRO A 126 11.94 10.11 5.57
CA PRO A 126 10.90 10.33 6.59
C PRO A 126 9.57 9.70 6.24
N LEU A 127 8.95 9.02 7.20
CA LEU A 127 7.68 8.32 7.01
C LEU A 127 6.53 9.02 7.73
N TYR A 128 5.44 9.25 6.98
CA TYR A 128 4.21 9.82 7.49
C TYR A 128 3.07 8.83 7.31
N ARG A 129 2.36 8.58 8.40
CA ARG A 129 1.27 7.60 8.44
C ARG A 129 -0.01 8.25 8.95
N ALA A 130 -1.14 7.83 8.41
CA ALA A 130 -2.46 8.21 8.89
C ALA A 130 -3.46 7.05 8.74
N PRO A 131 -4.49 6.97 9.59
CA PRO A 131 -5.53 5.98 9.45
C PRO A 131 -6.40 6.28 8.22
N ILE A 132 -6.90 5.22 7.57
CA ILE A 132 -7.97 5.29 6.58
C ILE A 132 -9.26 5.67 7.32
N GLN A 133 -10.00 6.63 6.78
CA GLN A 133 -11.29 7.08 7.27
C GLN A 133 -12.33 6.89 6.15
N GLY A 134 -13.58 6.60 6.55
CA GLY A 134 -14.66 6.37 5.60
C GLY A 134 -14.58 5.01 4.89
N GLY A 135 -15.28 4.89 3.76
CA GLY A 135 -15.34 3.67 2.96
C GLY A 135 -15.33 3.97 1.45
N ALA A 136 -15.42 2.93 0.62
CA ALA A 136 -15.50 3.09 -0.84
C ALA A 136 -16.90 3.58 -1.26
N VAL A 137 -17.08 4.91 -1.33
CA VAL A 137 -18.38 5.55 -1.62
C VAL A 137 -18.54 5.77 -3.12
N ASP A 138 -17.60 6.44 -3.77
CA ASP A 138 -17.52 6.49 -5.23
C ASP A 138 -16.82 5.21 -5.68
N THR A 139 -17.53 4.30 -6.34
CA THR A 139 -16.96 3.07 -6.91
C THR A 139 -16.70 3.18 -8.42
N ALA A 140 -16.90 4.36 -9.02
CA ALA A 140 -16.68 4.58 -10.43
C ALA A 140 -15.19 4.45 -10.81
N ARG A 141 -14.95 3.99 -12.04
CA ARG A 141 -13.61 3.83 -12.62
C ARG A 141 -12.83 5.16 -12.69
N VAL A 142 -13.53 6.27 -12.94
CA VAL A 142 -12.96 7.61 -13.02
C VAL A 142 -13.54 8.42 -11.88
N TYR A 143 -12.68 8.79 -10.94
CA TYR A 143 -13.10 9.56 -9.77
C TYR A 143 -13.51 10.98 -10.17
N ARG A 144 -14.71 11.38 -9.75
CA ARG A 144 -15.21 12.74 -9.92
C ARG A 144 -15.49 13.29 -8.55
N ASP A 145 -14.86 14.44 -8.24
CA ASP A 145 -15.09 15.12 -6.97
C ASP A 145 -16.49 15.77 -6.99
N ASN A 146 -17.52 14.95 -6.75
CA ASN A 146 -18.91 15.37 -6.64
C ASN A 146 -19.15 15.82 -5.21
N ARG A 147 -18.59 16.98 -4.82
CA ARG A 147 -18.90 17.61 -3.53
C ARG A 147 -20.32 18.17 -3.53
N SER A 148 -21.31 17.30 -3.58
CA SER A 148 -22.53 17.49 -2.80
C SER A 148 -22.24 16.96 -1.40
N VAL A 149 -21.36 17.66 -0.67
CA VAL A 149 -21.16 17.39 0.75
C VAL A 149 -22.44 17.89 1.41
N ASP A 150 -23.34 16.96 1.74
CA ASP A 150 -24.37 17.24 2.71
C ASP A 150 -23.64 17.47 4.04
N PRO A 151 -23.65 18.70 4.60
CA PRO A 151 -22.92 19.00 5.83
C PRO A 151 -23.42 18.21 7.05
N ASP A 152 -24.56 17.51 6.92
CA ASP A 152 -25.11 16.64 7.97
C ASP A 152 -24.74 15.14 7.78
N ALA A 153 -23.99 14.80 6.72
CA ALA A 153 -23.54 13.44 6.49
C ALA A 153 -22.39 13.08 7.46
N GLY A 154 -22.59 12.04 8.27
CA GLY A 154 -21.61 11.53 9.22
C GLY A 154 -20.29 11.07 8.58
N ALA A 155 -19.27 10.77 9.40
CA ALA A 155 -17.94 10.36 8.94
C ALA A 155 -17.95 9.13 8.00
N ASP A 156 -18.95 8.26 8.13
CA ASP A 156 -19.14 7.07 7.29
C ASP A 156 -19.60 7.38 5.86
N ALA A 157 -19.96 8.63 5.57
CA ALA A 157 -20.35 9.08 4.23
C ALA A 157 -19.17 9.63 3.40
N GLN A 158 -17.96 9.69 3.96
CA GLN A 158 -16.78 10.18 3.25
C GLN A 158 -16.10 9.04 2.48
N ASP A 159 -15.68 9.34 1.26
CA ASP A 159 -14.93 8.41 0.43
C ASP A 159 -13.52 8.20 0.99
N GLU A 160 -13.06 6.96 1.04
CA GLU A 160 -11.73 6.56 1.51
C GLU A 160 -10.59 7.35 0.84
N THR A 161 -10.78 7.78 -0.41
CA THR A 161 -9.84 8.63 -1.16
C THR A 161 -9.47 9.90 -0.40
N GLU A 162 -10.43 10.50 0.32
CA GLU A 162 -10.24 11.79 0.99
C GLU A 162 -9.28 11.70 2.19
N SER A 163 -9.05 10.49 2.72
CA SER A 163 -8.04 10.23 3.76
C SER A 163 -6.63 10.66 3.34
N LEU A 164 -6.34 10.68 2.03
CA LEU A 164 -5.04 11.07 1.50
C LEU A 164 -4.78 12.58 1.61
N VAL A 165 -5.83 13.40 1.58
CA VAL A 165 -5.72 14.87 1.61
C VAL A 165 -5.07 15.41 2.89
N PRO A 166 -5.54 15.07 4.11
CA PRO A 166 -4.92 15.55 5.34
C PRO A 166 -3.48 15.03 5.51
N LEU A 167 -3.21 13.78 5.10
CA LEU A 167 -1.87 13.19 5.13
C LEU A 167 -0.90 14.00 4.25
N LEU A 168 -1.23 14.21 2.98
CA LEU A 168 -0.38 14.97 2.06
C LEU A 168 -0.20 16.42 2.50
N LYS A 169 -1.24 17.08 3.02
CA LYS A 169 -1.11 18.43 3.58
C LYS A 169 -0.15 18.49 4.77
N ASN A 170 -0.14 17.48 5.62
CA ASN A 170 0.81 17.40 6.74
C ASN A 170 2.24 17.28 6.22
N ILE A 171 2.46 16.39 5.24
CA ILE A 171 3.78 16.20 4.60
C ILE A 171 4.24 17.49 3.93
N MET A 172 3.39 18.15 3.14
CA MET A 172 3.73 19.41 2.47
C MET A 172 4.07 20.55 3.44
N ARG A 173 3.52 20.52 4.67
CA ARG A 173 3.90 21.46 5.72
C ARG A 173 5.31 21.19 6.26
N ALA A 174 5.67 19.92 6.41
CA ALA A 174 7.01 19.50 6.87
C ALA A 174 8.06 19.59 5.74
N HIS A 175 7.65 19.42 4.49
CA HIS A 175 8.45 19.46 3.27
C HIS A 175 7.85 20.47 2.27
N PRO A 176 8.03 21.79 2.49
CA PRO A 176 7.49 22.82 1.59
C PRO A 176 8.02 22.75 0.16
N GLU A 177 9.13 22.04 -0.07
CA GLU A 177 9.72 21.81 -1.38
C GLU A 177 8.99 20.72 -2.19
N ALA A 178 8.13 19.93 -1.57
CA ALA A 178 7.40 18.83 -2.21
C ALA A 178 6.47 19.37 -3.30
N ASN A 179 6.60 18.83 -4.52
CA ASN A 179 5.84 19.28 -5.69
C ASN A 179 5.29 18.14 -6.55
N ALA A 180 5.46 16.88 -6.11
CA ALA A 180 4.96 15.71 -6.80
C ALA A 180 4.55 14.60 -5.83
N VAL A 181 3.67 13.72 -6.30
CA VAL A 181 3.26 12.50 -5.59
C VAL A 181 3.38 11.30 -6.52
N SER A 182 4.00 10.22 -6.05
CA SER A 182 4.20 9.00 -6.83
C SER A 182 3.40 7.83 -6.27
N ALA A 183 2.79 7.05 -7.16
CA ALA A 183 2.02 5.86 -6.79
C ALA A 183 2.36 4.64 -7.66
N GLY A 184 2.37 3.47 -7.03
CA GLY A 184 2.70 2.18 -7.66
C GLY A 184 1.52 1.45 -8.32
N ALA A 185 0.47 2.14 -8.76
CA ALA A 185 -0.68 1.48 -9.39
C ALA A 185 -0.32 0.97 -10.81
N ILE A 186 -0.42 -0.35 -11.05
CA ILE A 186 -0.06 -0.94 -12.35
C ILE A 186 -1.24 -0.91 -13.33
N LEU A 187 -2.31 -1.66 -13.08
CA LEU A 187 -3.44 -1.79 -14.03
C LEU A 187 -4.72 -1.08 -13.55
N SER A 188 -4.70 -0.56 -12.33
CA SER A 188 -5.88 0.05 -11.72
C SER A 188 -6.08 1.49 -12.19
N THR A 189 -7.04 1.70 -13.10
CA THR A 189 -7.53 3.06 -13.42
C THR A 189 -8.25 3.69 -12.22
N TYR A 190 -8.92 2.87 -11.40
CA TYR A 190 -9.61 3.30 -10.20
C TYR A 190 -8.66 4.01 -9.23
N GLN A 191 -7.53 3.39 -8.90
CA GLN A 191 -6.53 3.96 -8.00
C GLN A 191 -5.84 5.17 -8.63
N ARG A 192 -5.45 5.08 -9.90
CA ARG A 192 -4.76 6.18 -10.59
C ARG A 192 -5.58 7.47 -10.56
N THR A 193 -6.85 7.41 -10.96
CA THR A 193 -7.68 8.62 -11.10
C THR A 193 -7.96 9.30 -9.76
N ARG A 194 -8.05 8.53 -8.67
CA ARG A 194 -8.17 9.05 -7.29
C ARG A 194 -6.93 9.82 -6.86
N ILE A 195 -5.74 9.23 -7.08
CA ILE A 195 -4.47 9.89 -6.78
C ILE A 195 -4.28 11.14 -7.63
N GLU A 196 -4.57 11.08 -8.93
CA GLU A 196 -4.51 12.25 -9.84
C GLU A 196 -5.45 13.36 -9.39
N ASN A 197 -6.66 13.02 -8.95
CA ASN A 197 -7.62 13.99 -8.44
C ASN A 197 -7.13 14.67 -7.15
N VAL A 198 -6.66 13.89 -6.17
CA VAL A 198 -6.08 14.42 -4.93
C VAL A 198 -4.86 15.30 -5.23
N ALA A 199 -3.94 14.83 -6.08
CA ALA A 199 -2.73 15.56 -6.47
C ALA A 199 -3.08 16.90 -7.13
N GLY A 200 -4.01 16.90 -8.09
CA GLY A 200 -4.47 18.10 -8.77
C GLY A 200 -5.07 19.14 -7.83
N ARG A 201 -5.85 18.70 -6.82
CA ARG A 201 -6.42 19.58 -5.79
C ARG A 201 -5.36 20.19 -4.86
N LEU A 202 -4.23 19.51 -4.67
CA LEU A 202 -3.13 19.97 -3.82
C LEU A 202 -2.00 20.67 -4.61
N GLY A 203 -2.12 20.79 -5.94
CA GLY A 203 -1.09 21.38 -6.78
C GLY A 203 0.17 20.52 -6.91
N LEU A 204 0.07 19.21 -6.68
CA LEU A 204 1.15 18.24 -6.85
C LEU A 204 1.09 17.63 -8.25
N VAL A 205 2.26 17.36 -8.84
CA VAL A 205 2.37 16.56 -10.07
C VAL A 205 2.17 15.08 -9.75
N PRO A 206 1.14 14.40 -10.30
CA PRO A 206 0.97 12.97 -10.12
C PRO A 206 1.94 12.18 -11.01
N LEU A 207 2.67 11.24 -10.42
CA LEU A 207 3.56 10.31 -11.10
C LEU A 207 3.02 8.89 -10.97
N ALA A 208 2.65 8.30 -12.10
CA ALA A 208 2.09 6.94 -12.20
C ALA A 208 2.95 6.07 -13.12
N TRP A 209 4.21 5.87 -12.75
CA TRP A 209 5.24 5.23 -13.59
C TRP A 209 4.86 3.83 -14.08
N LEU A 210 4.16 3.08 -13.21
CA LEU A 210 3.83 1.68 -13.47
C LEU A 210 2.47 1.53 -14.18
N TRP A 211 1.74 2.63 -14.38
CA TRP A 211 0.40 2.54 -14.94
C TRP A 211 0.43 2.08 -16.40
N MET A 212 -0.25 0.97 -16.67
CA MET A 212 -0.22 0.23 -17.94
C MET A 212 1.18 -0.24 -18.37
N TYR A 213 2.15 -0.32 -17.46
CA TYR A 213 3.47 -0.88 -17.75
C TYR A 213 3.41 -2.43 -17.74
N PRO A 214 4.03 -3.19 -18.67
CA PRO A 214 4.74 -2.80 -19.89
C PRO A 214 3.86 -2.81 -21.16
N ILE A 215 2.52 -2.77 -21.01
CA ILE A 215 1.53 -2.91 -22.08
C ILE A 215 1.53 -1.71 -23.04
N LEU A 216 2.21 -0.62 -22.70
CA LEU A 216 2.45 0.50 -23.61
C LEU A 216 3.41 0.07 -24.74
N PRO A 217 3.03 0.25 -26.03
CA PRO A 217 3.95 0.06 -27.14
C PRO A 217 5.22 0.90 -26.92
N ARG A 218 6.41 0.32 -27.15
CA ARG A 218 7.66 1.08 -27.11
C ARG A 218 7.51 2.33 -28.00
N SER A 219 7.73 3.51 -27.42
CA SER A 219 7.70 4.77 -28.17
C SER A 219 8.63 4.65 -29.38
N VAL A 220 8.10 4.87 -30.58
CA VAL A 220 8.77 4.72 -31.89
C VAL A 220 9.91 5.74 -32.13
N VAL A 221 10.41 6.41 -31.11
CA VAL A 221 11.50 7.40 -31.24
C VAL A 221 12.86 6.71 -31.07
N SER A 222 13.18 5.81 -31.99
CA SER A 222 14.56 5.38 -32.26
C SER A 222 14.68 4.64 -33.61
N THR A 223 13.96 5.08 -34.64
CA THR A 223 14.21 4.67 -36.03
C THR A 223 15.18 5.61 -36.75
N GLU A 224 16.29 5.99 -36.12
CA GLU A 224 17.31 6.86 -36.74
C GLU A 224 18.74 6.42 -36.40
N ALA A 225 18.96 5.16 -36.01
CA ALA A 225 20.30 4.58 -35.95
C ALA A 225 20.26 3.14 -36.44
N GLY A 226 20.67 2.94 -37.69
CA GLY A 226 20.62 1.67 -38.40
C GLY A 226 21.25 0.51 -37.62
N GLY A 227 20.38 -0.37 -37.12
CA GLY A 227 20.72 -1.69 -36.61
C GLY A 227 19.72 -2.67 -37.17
N LEU A 228 20.24 -3.67 -37.89
CA LEU A 228 19.49 -4.73 -38.57
C LEU A 228 18.30 -5.23 -37.74
N GLY A 229 17.10 -5.07 -38.31
CA GLY A 229 15.90 -5.73 -37.84
C GLY A 229 16.07 -7.24 -37.96
N VAL A 230 16.50 -7.88 -36.86
CA VAL A 230 16.29 -9.31 -36.66
C VAL A 230 14.84 -9.44 -36.24
N GLY A 231 13.97 -9.73 -37.21
CA GLY A 231 12.66 -10.31 -36.96
C GLY A 231 12.84 -11.68 -36.29
N GLY A 232 12.98 -11.68 -34.97
CA GLY A 232 12.86 -12.87 -34.15
C GLY A 232 11.39 -13.09 -33.81
N LYS A 233 10.86 -14.27 -34.13
CA LYS A 233 9.64 -14.79 -33.50
C LYS A 233 9.87 -14.79 -31.99
N GLY A 234 9.27 -13.87 -31.22
CA GLY A 234 9.40 -13.89 -29.76
C GLY A 234 9.08 -12.62 -28.97
N ASP A 235 8.74 -11.48 -29.58
CA ASP A 235 8.30 -10.29 -28.82
C ASP A 235 6.79 -10.40 -28.47
N GLU A 236 6.43 -11.43 -27.69
CA GLU A 236 5.23 -11.35 -26.85
C GLU A 236 5.60 -10.51 -25.63
N GLN A 237 5.23 -9.23 -25.63
CA GLN A 237 5.39 -8.31 -24.52
C GLN A 237 4.50 -8.78 -23.35
N THR A 238 4.99 -9.71 -22.55
CA THR A 238 4.24 -10.32 -21.45
C THR A 238 4.25 -9.40 -20.22
N GLN A 239 3.13 -9.37 -19.48
CA GLN A 239 3.05 -8.72 -18.15
C GLN A 239 4.15 -9.21 -17.18
N THR A 240 4.79 -10.36 -17.45
CA THR A 240 6.00 -10.83 -16.74
C THR A 240 7.21 -9.91 -16.89
N GLY A 241 7.24 -9.03 -17.90
CA GLY A 241 8.33 -8.08 -18.12
C GLY A 241 8.56 -7.16 -16.92
N LEU A 242 7.49 -6.73 -16.24
CA LEU A 242 7.62 -5.92 -15.02
C LEU A 242 8.34 -6.68 -13.90
N LEU A 243 7.97 -7.94 -13.66
CA LEU A 243 8.63 -8.77 -12.66
C LEU A 243 10.06 -9.14 -13.05
N GLU A 244 10.36 -9.24 -14.35
CA GLU A 244 11.73 -9.40 -14.86
C GLU A 244 12.57 -8.14 -14.65
N ASP A 245 11.98 -6.96 -14.88
CA ASP A 245 12.62 -5.67 -14.63
C ASP A 245 12.86 -5.45 -13.13
N MET A 246 11.92 -5.89 -12.27
CA MET A 246 12.09 -5.93 -10.81
C MET A 246 13.25 -6.85 -10.42
N ALA A 247 13.31 -8.06 -10.97
CA ALA A 247 14.40 -9.00 -10.70
C ALA A 247 15.77 -8.43 -11.13
N ALA A 248 15.82 -7.76 -12.28
CA ALA A 248 17.04 -7.19 -12.84
C ALA A 248 17.65 -6.09 -11.97
N VAL A 249 16.83 -5.41 -11.15
CA VAL A 249 17.30 -4.43 -10.16
C VAL A 249 17.49 -5.03 -8.76
N GLY A 250 17.40 -6.36 -8.62
CA GLY A 250 17.54 -7.07 -7.34
C GLY A 250 16.35 -6.90 -6.40
N CYS A 251 15.17 -6.55 -6.91
CA CYS A 251 13.96 -6.53 -6.10
C CYS A 251 13.51 -7.96 -5.81
N GLU A 252 13.38 -8.26 -4.52
CA GLU A 252 12.81 -9.50 -4.01
C GLU A 252 11.36 -9.24 -3.57
N ALA A 253 10.41 -9.96 -4.17
CA ALA A 253 8.99 -9.72 -3.96
C ALA A 253 8.31 -10.99 -3.43
N ARG A 254 8.15 -11.08 -2.11
CA ARG A 254 7.58 -12.27 -1.46
C ARG A 254 6.07 -12.18 -1.30
N ILE A 255 5.39 -13.32 -1.49
CA ILE A 255 3.96 -13.45 -1.22
C ILE A 255 3.73 -13.55 0.30
N ILE A 256 2.99 -12.60 0.87
CA ILE A 256 2.65 -12.58 2.30
C ILE A 256 1.20 -12.94 2.59
N LYS A 257 0.32 -12.90 1.57
CA LYS A 257 -1.08 -13.31 1.65
C LYS A 257 -1.52 -13.86 0.31
N VAL A 258 -2.39 -14.86 0.34
CA VAL A 258 -3.12 -15.37 -0.81
C VAL A 258 -4.62 -15.17 -0.56
N ALA A 259 -5.33 -14.69 -1.58
CA ALA A 259 -6.77 -14.39 -1.48
C ALA A 259 -7.51 -14.79 -2.77
N SER A 260 -7.01 -15.81 -3.48
CA SER A 260 -7.60 -16.31 -4.72
C SER A 260 -7.80 -17.81 -4.63
N GLY A 261 -8.94 -18.29 -5.12
CA GLY A 261 -9.32 -19.71 -5.06
C GLY A 261 -8.36 -20.67 -5.77
N ALA A 262 -7.41 -20.16 -6.56
CA ALA A 262 -6.37 -20.98 -7.21
C ALA A 262 -5.00 -20.97 -6.50
N LEU A 263 -4.84 -20.23 -5.41
CA LEU A 263 -3.60 -20.13 -4.64
C LEU A 263 -3.84 -20.61 -3.20
N ASP A 264 -2.99 -21.52 -2.73
CA ASP A 264 -2.99 -22.03 -1.35
C ASP A 264 -1.79 -21.48 -0.56
N GLU A 265 -1.69 -21.85 0.72
CA GLU A 265 -0.59 -21.43 1.60
C GLU A 265 0.80 -21.87 1.11
N GLY A 266 0.88 -22.87 0.23
CA GLY A 266 2.15 -23.34 -0.37
C GLY A 266 2.80 -22.34 -1.33
N PHE A 267 2.16 -21.19 -1.57
CA PHE A 267 2.70 -20.07 -2.32
C PHE A 267 3.31 -18.98 -1.42
N LEU A 268 2.99 -18.98 -0.12
CA LEU A 268 3.52 -17.99 0.83
C LEU A 268 5.05 -18.04 0.86
N TRP A 269 5.66 -16.88 1.06
CA TRP A 269 7.10 -16.63 1.04
C TRP A 269 7.82 -16.87 -0.28
N GLY A 270 7.12 -17.36 -1.31
CA GLY A 270 7.67 -17.47 -2.65
C GLY A 270 7.99 -16.10 -3.24
N ASP A 271 9.17 -15.97 -3.84
CA ASP A 271 9.56 -14.76 -4.57
C ASP A 271 8.97 -14.76 -5.99
N VAL A 272 8.04 -13.84 -6.25
CA VAL A 272 7.41 -13.67 -7.56
C VAL A 272 8.30 -12.91 -8.54
N ALA A 273 9.27 -12.12 -8.05
CA ALA A 273 10.26 -11.48 -8.90
C ALA A 273 11.35 -12.46 -9.35
N GLU A 274 11.56 -13.58 -8.65
CA GLU A 274 12.54 -14.57 -9.10
C GLU A 274 12.18 -15.20 -10.46
N LYS A 275 13.15 -15.23 -11.37
CA LYS A 275 12.97 -15.73 -12.75
C LYS A 275 12.92 -17.27 -12.81
N GLU A 276 13.61 -17.95 -11.90
CA GLU A 276 13.88 -19.40 -11.99
C GLU A 276 13.03 -20.26 -11.05
N SER A 277 12.26 -19.66 -10.14
CA SER A 277 11.57 -20.36 -9.04
C SER A 277 10.42 -21.29 -9.45
N GLY A 278 10.05 -21.34 -10.74
CA GLY A 278 8.86 -22.04 -11.23
C GLY A 278 7.54 -21.52 -10.63
N LEU A 279 7.59 -20.57 -9.68
CA LEU A 279 6.46 -20.05 -8.91
C LEU A 279 5.48 -19.34 -9.82
N ARG A 280 5.97 -18.42 -10.68
CA ARG A 280 5.12 -17.72 -11.67
C ARG A 280 4.34 -18.70 -12.55
N ARG A 281 5.00 -19.79 -12.97
CA ARG A 281 4.36 -20.85 -13.77
C ARG A 281 3.30 -21.60 -12.98
N ARG A 282 3.54 -21.87 -11.69
CA ARG A 282 2.53 -22.48 -10.80
C ARG A 282 1.33 -21.56 -10.61
N ILE A 283 1.54 -20.26 -10.41
CA ILE A 283 0.48 -19.25 -10.27
C ILE A 283 -0.36 -19.21 -11.55
N LEU A 284 0.26 -19.04 -12.71
CA LEU A 284 -0.43 -19.04 -14.01
C LEU A 284 -1.22 -20.33 -14.25
N LYS A 285 -0.64 -21.49 -13.90
CA LYS A 285 -1.31 -22.78 -14.03
C LYS A 285 -2.52 -22.90 -13.09
N GLY A 286 -2.43 -22.37 -11.88
CA GLY A 286 -3.55 -22.31 -10.95
C GLY A 286 -4.67 -21.44 -11.52
N MET A 287 -4.34 -20.20 -11.90
CA MET A 287 -5.28 -19.22 -12.43
C MET A 287 -5.97 -19.69 -13.72
N GLY A 288 -5.24 -20.37 -14.61
CA GLY A 288 -5.82 -20.91 -15.85
C GLY A 288 -6.92 -21.95 -15.66
N ARG A 289 -7.12 -22.48 -14.45
CA ARG A 289 -8.27 -23.36 -14.13
C ARG A 289 -9.58 -22.59 -13.94
N PHE A 290 -9.48 -21.28 -13.71
CA PHE A 290 -10.61 -20.40 -13.38
C PHE A 290 -10.86 -19.32 -14.43
N ALA A 291 -10.02 -19.24 -15.47
CA ALA A 291 -10.12 -18.26 -16.53
C ALA A 291 -11.02 -18.75 -17.67
N GLU A 292 -11.77 -17.82 -18.27
CA GLU A 292 -12.59 -18.10 -19.45
C GLU A 292 -11.71 -18.30 -20.70
N GLU A 293 -12.21 -19.04 -21.71
CA GLU A 293 -11.48 -19.25 -22.96
C GLU A 293 -11.15 -17.91 -23.64
N GLY A 294 -9.85 -17.57 -23.69
CA GLY A 294 -9.34 -16.35 -24.32
C GLY A 294 -9.04 -15.19 -23.37
N GLU A 295 -9.23 -15.36 -22.06
CA GLU A 295 -8.86 -14.36 -21.06
C GLU A 295 -7.33 -14.30 -20.84
N ASP A 296 -6.77 -13.08 -20.81
CA ASP A 296 -5.34 -12.87 -20.57
C ASP A 296 -5.01 -12.95 -19.07
N ILE A 297 -4.65 -14.15 -18.63
CA ILE A 297 -4.30 -14.44 -17.23
C ILE A 297 -2.88 -14.00 -16.84
N ARG A 298 -2.09 -13.42 -17.75
CA ARG A 298 -0.69 -13.07 -17.46
C ARG A 298 -0.57 -11.98 -16.40
N GLY A 299 -1.62 -11.20 -16.17
CA GLY A 299 -1.70 -10.17 -15.16
C GLY A 299 -1.90 -10.72 -13.76
N ALA A 300 -2.28 -12.00 -13.64
CA ALA A 300 -2.56 -12.62 -12.35
C ALA A 300 -1.32 -12.86 -11.47
N VAL A 301 -0.11 -12.65 -12.01
CA VAL A 301 1.16 -12.73 -11.26
C VAL A 301 1.60 -11.35 -10.75
N LEU A 302 0.95 -10.27 -11.21
CA LEU A 302 1.23 -8.89 -10.81
C LEU A 302 0.46 -8.48 -9.56
#